data_AF-A0A0B2P7S7-F1
#
_entry.id   AF-A0A0B2P7S7-F1
#
_cell.length_a   1.000
_cell.length_b   1.000
_cell.length_c   1.000
_cell.angle_alpha   90.00
_cell.angle_beta   90.00
_cell.angle_gamma   90.00
#
_symmetry.space_group_name_H-M   'P 1'
#
loop_
_entity.id
_entity.type
_entity.pdbx_description
1 polymer ?
#
loop_
_entity_poly.entity_id
_entity_poly.type
_entity_poly.pdbx_seq_one_letter_code
_entity_poly.pdbx_strand_id
1 'polypeptide(L)'
;MFEEMSEQTVALATTIIQGFVKRHCHEDAIYLFSKMLASKIRPNEFTFGTVLNSSTALGNVVVGKQLHACAMKIGLSCHIFVGSALLALYFKLRRFEDALQVFHEMPERNVVSWNVMVGGCSQTGHSEEAVNFFIGMLREGFIPNESTFPCVICAAANIASLGIGKSFHACAIKFLGKVDQFVGNSLISFYAKCGSMEDSLLMFDKLFKRDIVSWNAMICGYAQNGTGVEAISLFKRMGSEGYKPNYVTLLGLLWACNHASLVDEGYSYFNRAWLDSPSLLKSEHYACMVNLLARSGRFAEAEDFLQSVPLDPGLEFWKALLARCQIHSNLKLGELAARKILALDPDDVSSYVMLSDAHSAAGKWSDVATVRTEMKEKGMKRIPGSSWIEVRGEVHPFLTGDQNHNKQDEIYFILKFFFEHLRENEDSDLLNIYWYFSS
;
A
#
# COMPACT_ATOMS: atom_id res chain seq x y z
N MET A 1 -10.16 40.64 -10.84
CA MET A 1 -8.99 40.22 -11.66
C MET A 1 -9.35 39.36 -12.87
N PHE A 2 -10.16 38.29 -12.77
CA PHE A 2 -10.58 37.50 -13.96
C PHE A 2 -11.65 38.21 -14.83
N GLU A 3 -12.26 39.27 -14.32
CA GLU A 3 -13.40 39.98 -14.94
C GLU A 3 -13.01 41.28 -15.66
N GLU A 4 -11.76 41.73 -15.55
CA GLU A 4 -11.33 43.05 -16.04
C GLU A 4 -10.37 43.00 -17.24
N MET A 5 -10.08 41.83 -17.79
CA MET A 5 -9.04 41.69 -18.83
C MET A 5 -9.66 41.26 -20.17
N SER A 6 -9.67 42.19 -21.12
CA SER A 6 -10.37 42.13 -22.41
C SER A 6 -9.79 41.18 -23.45
N GLU A 7 -8.68 40.49 -23.17
CA GLU A 7 -8.11 39.47 -24.05
C GLU A 7 -7.67 38.24 -23.24
N GLN A 8 -8.59 37.28 -23.05
CA GLN A 8 -8.28 36.02 -22.39
C GLN A 8 -7.63 35.05 -23.37
N THR A 9 -6.29 35.03 -23.42
CA THR A 9 -5.55 34.00 -24.16
C THR A 9 -5.55 32.68 -23.38
N VAL A 10 -5.53 31.54 -24.08
CA VAL A 10 -5.48 30.18 -23.49
C VAL A 10 -4.32 30.06 -22.49
N ALA A 11 -3.18 30.68 -22.78
CA ALA A 11 -1.99 30.68 -21.93
C ALA A 11 -2.23 31.41 -20.60
N LEU A 12 -2.88 32.58 -20.63
CA LEU A 12 -3.19 33.34 -19.41
C LEU A 12 -4.17 32.57 -18.52
N ALA A 13 -5.25 32.04 -19.09
CA ALA A 13 -6.23 31.23 -18.35
C ALA A 13 -5.57 30.00 -17.71
N THR A 14 -4.72 29.28 -18.46
CA THR A 14 -3.97 28.12 -17.97
C THR A 14 -3.05 28.49 -16.81
N THR A 15 -2.35 29.63 -16.91
CA THR A 15 -1.43 30.11 -15.86
C THR A 15 -2.18 30.46 -14.58
N ILE A 16 -3.34 31.10 -14.69
CA ILE A 16 -4.16 31.42 -13.52
C ILE A 16 -4.65 30.14 -12.85
N ILE A 17 -5.20 29.20 -13.61
CA ILE A 17 -5.64 27.89 -13.10
C ILE A 17 -4.47 27.19 -12.37
N GLN A 18 -3.28 27.17 -12.97
CA GLN A 18 -2.09 26.59 -12.34
C GLN A 18 -1.70 27.30 -11.04
N GLY A 19 -1.88 28.62 -10.95
CA GLY A 19 -1.67 29.40 -9.73
C GLY A 19 -2.58 28.98 -8.57
N PHE A 20 -3.87 28.72 -8.84
CA PHE A 20 -4.82 28.22 -7.85
C PHE A 20 -4.48 26.80 -7.38
N VAL A 21 -4.11 25.91 -8.31
CA VAL A 21 -3.65 24.54 -7.97
C VAL A 21 -2.43 24.57 -7.07
N LYS A 22 -1.45 25.45 -7.34
CA LYS A 22 -0.25 25.60 -6.49
C LYS A 22 -0.55 26.10 -5.07
N ARG A 23 -1.69 26.77 -4.87
CA ARG A 23 -2.17 27.25 -3.56
C ARG A 23 -3.13 26.27 -2.88
N HIS A 24 -3.30 25.07 -3.42
CA HIS A 24 -4.26 24.06 -2.96
C HIS A 24 -5.75 24.49 -3.05
N CYS A 25 -6.05 25.53 -3.82
CA CYS A 25 -7.42 25.99 -4.10
C CYS A 25 -8.00 25.21 -5.29
N HIS A 26 -8.25 23.92 -5.09
CA HIS A 26 -8.60 22.99 -6.18
C HIS A 26 -10.02 23.22 -6.74
N GLU A 27 -10.99 23.60 -5.89
CA GLU A 27 -12.36 23.91 -6.32
C GLU A 27 -12.40 25.16 -7.21
N ASP A 28 -11.69 26.22 -6.81
CA ASP A 28 -11.56 27.45 -7.61
C ASP A 28 -10.90 27.18 -8.96
N ALA A 29 -9.88 26.32 -9.01
CA ALA A 29 -9.24 25.92 -10.26
C ALA A 29 -10.22 25.24 -11.23
N ILE A 30 -11.11 24.38 -10.72
CA ILE A 30 -12.16 23.71 -11.51
C ILE A 30 -13.25 24.72 -11.94
N TYR A 31 -13.62 25.65 -11.06
CA TYR A 31 -14.55 26.72 -11.38
C TYR A 31 -14.02 27.61 -12.50
N LEU A 32 -12.76 28.03 -12.42
CA LEU A 32 -12.11 28.84 -13.46
C LEU A 32 -11.98 28.09 -14.79
N PHE A 33 -11.72 26.78 -14.75
CA PHE A 33 -11.76 25.94 -15.95
C PHE A 33 -13.16 25.91 -16.58
N SER A 34 -14.21 25.82 -15.75
CA SER A 34 -15.60 25.88 -16.22
C SER A 34 -15.92 27.25 -16.86
N LYS A 35 -15.41 28.35 -16.28
CA LYS A 35 -15.54 29.70 -16.86
C LYS A 35 -14.79 29.83 -18.18
N MET A 36 -13.59 29.25 -18.30
CA MET A 36 -12.82 29.20 -19.55
C MET A 36 -13.60 28.52 -20.68
N LEU A 37 -14.24 27.38 -20.39
CA LEU A 37 -15.12 26.70 -21.34
C LEU A 37 -16.35 27.53 -21.71
N ALA A 38 -16.99 28.18 -20.73
CA ALA A 38 -18.16 29.05 -20.96
C ALA A 38 -17.83 30.26 -21.84
N SER A 39 -16.61 30.80 -21.70
CA SER A 39 -16.06 31.86 -22.56
C SER A 39 -15.60 31.37 -23.95
N LYS A 40 -15.84 30.10 -24.30
CA LYS A 40 -15.42 29.45 -25.56
C LYS A 40 -13.91 29.45 -25.80
N ILE A 41 -13.11 29.55 -24.74
CA ILE A 41 -11.66 29.48 -24.82
C ILE A 41 -11.27 28.01 -24.82
N ARG A 42 -10.67 27.53 -25.91
CA ARG A 42 -10.27 26.12 -26.05
C ARG A 42 -9.10 25.79 -25.11
N PRO A 43 -9.25 24.88 -24.14
CA PRO A 43 -8.15 24.40 -23.32
C PRO A 43 -7.12 23.64 -24.15
N ASN A 44 -5.87 23.64 -23.68
CA ASN A 44 -4.79 22.86 -24.26
C ASN A 44 -4.40 21.69 -23.34
N GLU A 45 -3.42 20.89 -23.76
CA GLU A 45 -2.90 19.73 -23.04
C GLU A 45 -2.38 20.08 -21.64
N PHE A 46 -1.80 21.27 -21.46
CA PHE A 46 -1.28 21.74 -20.18
C PHE A 46 -2.39 22.17 -19.23
N THR A 47 -3.48 22.77 -19.76
CA THR A 47 -4.67 23.07 -18.96
C THR A 47 -5.24 21.77 -18.38
N PHE A 48 -5.41 20.72 -19.20
CA PHE A 48 -5.93 19.44 -18.74
C PHE A 48 -5.00 18.76 -17.73
N GLY A 49 -3.69 18.70 -17.98
CA GLY A 49 -2.73 18.16 -17.01
C GLY A 49 -2.82 18.86 -15.64
N THR A 50 -3.12 20.15 -15.62
CA THR A 50 -3.29 20.94 -14.39
C THR A 50 -4.62 20.65 -13.69
N VAL A 51 -5.74 20.67 -14.42
CA VAL A 51 -7.08 20.54 -13.82
C VAL A 51 -7.39 19.10 -13.37
N LEU A 52 -6.84 18.09 -14.06
CA LEU A 52 -6.94 16.69 -13.63
C LEU A 52 -6.28 16.46 -12.26
N ASN A 53 -5.19 17.17 -11.95
CA ASN A 53 -4.58 17.14 -10.62
C ASN A 53 -5.51 17.68 -9.52
N SER A 54 -6.37 18.66 -9.83
CA SER A 54 -7.37 19.16 -8.87
C SER A 54 -8.42 18.11 -8.53
N SER A 55 -8.93 17.38 -9.52
CA SER A 55 -9.87 16.27 -9.26
C SER A 55 -9.24 15.17 -8.40
N THR A 56 -7.97 14.84 -8.70
CA THR A 56 -7.18 13.90 -7.91
C THR A 56 -7.05 14.36 -6.45
N ALA A 57 -6.65 15.61 -6.22
CA ALA A 57 -6.42 16.15 -4.88
C ALA A 57 -7.70 16.22 -4.04
N LEU A 58 -8.85 16.42 -4.68
CA LEU A 58 -10.16 16.41 -4.04
C LEU A 58 -10.73 14.99 -3.85
N GLY A 59 -10.11 13.95 -4.41
CA GLY A 59 -10.65 12.59 -4.41
C GLY A 59 -11.97 12.45 -5.19
N ASN A 60 -12.33 13.44 -6.03
CA ASN A 60 -13.66 13.52 -6.64
C ASN A 60 -13.68 12.85 -8.01
N VAL A 61 -14.16 11.60 -8.04
CA VAL A 61 -14.29 10.78 -9.26
C VAL A 61 -15.26 11.37 -10.28
N VAL A 62 -16.34 12.02 -9.81
CA VAL A 62 -17.36 12.59 -10.70
C VAL A 62 -16.75 13.72 -11.53
N VAL A 63 -16.02 14.63 -10.88
CA VAL A 63 -15.28 15.69 -11.58
C VAL A 63 -14.26 15.09 -12.54
N GLY A 64 -13.52 14.06 -12.13
CA GLY A 64 -12.54 13.39 -12.98
C GLY A 64 -13.15 12.85 -14.27
N LYS A 65 -14.31 12.20 -14.18
CA LYS A 65 -15.06 11.72 -15.36
C LYS A 65 -15.61 12.84 -16.23
N GLN A 66 -16.06 13.95 -15.64
CA GLN A 66 -16.50 15.13 -16.40
C GLN A 66 -15.33 15.74 -17.20
N LEU A 67 -14.15 15.86 -16.58
CA LEU A 67 -12.94 16.35 -17.23
C LEU A 67 -12.49 15.40 -18.34
N HIS A 68 -12.52 14.09 -18.11
CA HIS A 68 -12.21 13.10 -19.15
C HIS A 68 -13.17 13.22 -20.35
N ALA A 69 -14.48 13.25 -20.11
CA ALA A 69 -15.47 13.44 -21.17
C ALA A 69 -15.27 14.77 -21.94
N CYS A 70 -14.86 15.83 -21.24
CA CYS A 70 -14.50 17.11 -21.86
C CYS A 70 -13.26 16.98 -22.75
N ALA A 71 -12.20 16.30 -22.29
CA ALA A 71 -11.00 16.05 -23.08
C ALA A 71 -11.32 15.26 -24.36
N MET A 72 -12.21 14.26 -24.27
CA MET A 72 -12.68 13.51 -25.44
C MET A 72 -13.43 14.40 -26.43
N LYS A 73 -14.38 15.22 -25.96
CA LYS A 73 -15.16 16.13 -26.81
C LYS A 73 -14.30 17.15 -27.56
N ILE A 74 -13.19 17.59 -26.96
CA ILE A 74 -12.27 18.58 -27.54
C ILE A 74 -11.19 17.92 -28.41
N GLY A 75 -11.13 16.58 -28.44
CA GLY A 75 -10.17 15.79 -29.20
C GLY A 75 -8.78 15.70 -28.56
N LEU A 76 -8.66 16.02 -27.27
CA LEU A 76 -7.40 15.98 -26.54
C LEU A 76 -7.15 14.65 -25.82
N SER A 77 -8.14 13.76 -25.72
CA SER A 77 -7.94 12.42 -25.12
C SER A 77 -6.91 11.57 -25.88
N CYS A 78 -6.77 11.78 -27.19
CA CYS A 78 -5.77 11.11 -28.03
C CYS A 78 -4.34 11.63 -27.81
N HIS A 79 -4.17 12.77 -27.13
CA HIS A 79 -2.87 13.38 -26.93
C HIS A 79 -2.12 12.66 -25.80
N ILE A 80 -0.89 12.22 -26.07
CA ILE A 80 -0.11 11.35 -25.16
C ILE A 80 0.05 11.89 -23.74
N PHE A 81 0.22 13.21 -23.59
CA PHE A 81 0.33 13.86 -22.29
C PHE A 81 -0.99 13.87 -21.51
N VAL A 82 -2.11 14.07 -22.21
CA VAL A 82 -3.44 14.07 -21.58
C VAL A 82 -3.86 12.65 -21.23
N GLY A 83 -3.63 11.69 -22.14
CA GLY A 83 -3.82 10.26 -21.87
C GLY A 83 -3.04 9.80 -20.64
N SER A 84 -1.74 10.10 -20.57
CA SER A 84 -0.91 9.77 -19.40
C SER A 84 -1.40 10.42 -18.10
N ALA A 85 -1.90 11.67 -18.16
CA ALA A 85 -2.48 12.36 -17.00
C ALA A 85 -3.82 11.74 -16.57
N LEU A 86 -4.65 11.30 -17.52
CA LEU A 86 -5.91 10.58 -17.25
C LEU A 86 -5.65 9.21 -16.60
N LEU A 87 -4.65 8.46 -17.06
CA LEU A 87 -4.21 7.23 -16.41
C LEU A 87 -3.82 7.48 -14.95
N ALA A 88 -2.99 8.50 -14.71
CA ALA A 88 -2.55 8.85 -13.36
C ALA A 88 -3.72 9.30 -12.46
N LEU A 89 -4.68 10.04 -13.00
CA LEU A 89 -5.92 10.41 -12.31
C LEU A 89 -6.68 9.15 -11.86
N TYR A 90 -6.97 8.23 -12.78
CA TYR A 90 -7.79 7.06 -12.48
C TYR A 90 -7.11 6.10 -11.49
N PHE A 91 -5.79 5.88 -11.60
CA PHE A 91 -5.06 5.09 -10.60
C PHE A 91 -5.11 5.72 -9.20
N LYS A 92 -4.89 7.04 -9.10
CA LYS A 92 -4.96 7.74 -7.80
C LYS A 92 -6.36 7.71 -7.20
N LEU A 93 -7.39 7.66 -8.03
CA LEU A 93 -8.78 7.50 -7.63
C LEU A 93 -9.22 6.03 -7.44
N ARG A 94 -8.28 5.06 -7.50
CA ARG A 94 -8.54 3.62 -7.36
C ARG A 94 -9.56 3.07 -8.38
N ARG A 95 -9.58 3.62 -9.60
CA ARG A 95 -10.47 3.24 -10.71
C ARG A 95 -9.68 2.49 -11.79
N PHE A 96 -9.33 1.24 -11.50
CA PHE A 96 -8.45 0.45 -12.37
C PHE A 96 -9.04 0.24 -13.78
N GLU A 97 -10.33 -0.09 -13.86
CA GLU A 97 -11.01 -0.37 -15.12
C GLU A 97 -11.09 0.87 -16.03
N ASP A 98 -11.33 2.04 -15.45
CA ASP A 98 -11.35 3.30 -16.20
C ASP A 98 -9.94 3.63 -16.72
N ALA A 99 -8.88 3.35 -15.94
CA ALA A 99 -7.49 3.52 -16.38
C ALA A 99 -7.14 2.56 -17.54
N LEU A 100 -7.56 1.30 -17.43
CA LEU A 100 -7.35 0.28 -18.47
C LEU A 100 -8.02 0.70 -19.78
N GLN A 101 -9.26 1.20 -19.71
CA GLN A 101 -9.98 1.71 -20.87
C GLN A 101 -9.22 2.86 -21.55
N VAL A 102 -8.79 3.86 -20.79
CA VAL A 102 -7.99 4.98 -21.33
C VAL A 102 -6.72 4.47 -22.01
N PHE A 103 -6.02 3.52 -21.39
CA PHE A 103 -4.77 2.99 -21.96
C PHE A 103 -4.99 2.30 -23.30
N HIS A 104 -6.09 1.56 -23.45
CA HIS A 104 -6.46 0.90 -24.70
C HIS A 104 -6.91 1.89 -25.78
N GLU A 105 -7.60 2.96 -25.40
CA GLU A 105 -8.05 4.02 -26.32
C GLU A 105 -6.93 4.96 -26.79
N MET A 106 -5.78 5.01 -26.10
CA MET A 106 -4.63 5.82 -26.51
C MET A 106 -4.05 5.33 -27.86
N PRO A 107 -4.01 6.18 -28.91
CA PRO A 107 -3.49 5.78 -30.21
C PRO A 107 -1.95 5.67 -30.23
N GLU A 108 -1.29 6.50 -29.43
CA GLU A 108 0.16 6.48 -29.24
C GLU A 108 0.48 6.32 -27.75
N ARG A 109 1.47 5.48 -27.46
CA ARG A 109 1.97 5.20 -26.10
C ARG A 109 3.46 5.46 -26.05
N ASN A 110 3.96 5.87 -24.90
CA ASN A 110 5.39 6.04 -24.63
C ASN A 110 5.76 5.37 -23.31
N VAL A 111 7.05 5.38 -22.99
CA VAL A 111 7.59 4.83 -21.73
C VAL A 111 6.88 5.42 -20.50
N VAL A 112 6.45 6.70 -20.55
CA VAL A 112 5.73 7.34 -19.44
C VAL A 112 4.36 6.72 -19.24
N SER A 113 3.54 6.55 -20.30
CA SER A 113 2.23 5.91 -20.17
C SER A 113 2.33 4.46 -19.69
N TRP A 114 3.34 3.71 -20.15
CA TRP A 114 3.61 2.36 -19.64
C TRP A 114 4.01 2.36 -18.17
N ASN A 115 4.90 3.27 -17.75
CA ASN A 115 5.29 3.40 -16.35
C ASN A 115 4.11 3.78 -15.45
N VAL A 116 3.17 4.59 -15.93
CA VAL A 116 1.94 4.90 -15.18
C VAL A 116 1.09 3.64 -15.00
N MET A 117 0.96 2.78 -16.01
CA MET A 117 0.27 1.49 -15.87
C MET A 117 0.99 0.57 -14.87
N VAL A 118 2.28 0.32 -15.06
CA VAL A 118 3.07 -0.59 -14.20
C VAL A 118 3.07 -0.09 -12.74
N GLY A 119 3.36 1.19 -12.53
CA GLY A 119 3.38 1.80 -11.19
C GLY A 119 2.01 1.89 -10.55
N GLY A 120 0.99 2.26 -11.32
CA GLY A 120 -0.39 2.33 -10.85
C GLY A 120 -0.95 0.97 -10.43
N CYS A 121 -0.67 -0.08 -11.22
CA CYS A 121 -1.06 -1.45 -10.88
C CYS A 121 -0.35 -1.94 -9.61
N SER A 122 0.97 -1.71 -9.51
CA SER A 122 1.77 -2.07 -8.34
C SER A 122 1.25 -1.42 -7.04
N GLN A 123 0.78 -0.18 -7.10
CA GLN A 123 0.28 0.58 -5.94
C GLN A 123 -1.20 0.30 -5.60
N THR A 124 -1.98 -0.23 -6.54
CA THR A 124 -3.41 -0.51 -6.36
C THR A 124 -3.73 -1.97 -6.03
N GLY A 125 -2.70 -2.82 -5.85
CA GLY A 125 -2.88 -4.24 -5.50
C GLY A 125 -2.93 -5.17 -6.71
N HIS A 126 -2.90 -4.64 -7.93
CA HIS A 126 -2.92 -5.37 -9.20
C HIS A 126 -1.49 -5.75 -9.63
N SER A 127 -0.77 -6.44 -8.74
CA SER A 127 0.67 -6.66 -8.93
C SER A 127 0.97 -7.58 -10.13
N GLU A 128 0.10 -8.54 -10.43
CA GLU A 128 0.24 -9.42 -11.60
C GLU A 128 0.06 -8.66 -12.91
N GLU A 129 -0.94 -7.77 -12.96
CA GLU A 129 -1.17 -6.88 -14.10
C GLU A 129 0.03 -5.96 -14.32
N ALA A 130 0.67 -5.47 -13.26
CA ALA A 130 1.90 -4.68 -13.38
C ALA A 130 3.02 -5.45 -14.10
N VAL A 131 3.18 -6.74 -13.80
CA VAL A 131 4.13 -7.63 -14.49
C VAL A 131 3.73 -7.82 -15.95
N ASN A 132 2.46 -8.06 -16.22
CA ASN A 132 1.93 -8.22 -17.58
C ASN A 132 2.12 -6.96 -18.43
N PHE A 133 1.89 -5.77 -17.87
CA PHE A 133 2.17 -4.50 -18.55
C PHE A 133 3.65 -4.29 -18.85
N PHE A 134 4.55 -4.69 -17.93
CA PHE A 134 5.98 -4.64 -18.20
C PHE A 134 6.39 -5.58 -19.33
N ILE A 135 5.85 -6.80 -19.35
CA ILE A 135 6.08 -7.76 -20.46
C ILE A 135 5.52 -7.21 -21.77
N GLY A 136 4.32 -6.61 -21.74
CA GLY A 136 3.70 -5.95 -22.89
C GLY A 136 4.56 -4.82 -23.45
N MET A 137 5.07 -3.95 -22.58
CA MET A 137 6.00 -2.87 -22.91
C MET A 137 7.22 -3.39 -23.69
N LEU A 138 7.82 -4.49 -23.22
CA LEU A 138 8.97 -5.13 -23.89
C LEU A 138 8.58 -5.74 -25.24
N ARG A 139 7.42 -6.40 -25.33
CA ARG A 139 6.92 -7.02 -26.57
C ARG A 139 6.62 -5.97 -27.66
N GLU A 140 6.15 -4.80 -27.27
CA GLU A 140 5.92 -3.66 -28.18
C GLU A 140 7.21 -2.88 -28.50
N GLY A 141 8.36 -3.33 -27.98
CA GLY A 141 9.68 -2.77 -28.32
C GLY A 141 10.06 -1.51 -27.54
N PHE A 142 9.32 -1.16 -26.48
CA PHE A 142 9.68 -0.03 -25.61
C PHE A 142 10.82 -0.43 -24.66
N ILE A 143 11.79 0.48 -24.50
CA ILE A 143 12.96 0.28 -23.64
C ILE A 143 12.64 0.76 -22.22
N PRO A 144 12.66 -0.10 -21.19
CA PRO A 144 12.50 0.30 -19.80
C PRO A 144 13.61 1.25 -19.35
N ASN A 145 13.26 2.19 -18.49
CA ASN A 145 14.21 3.14 -17.92
C ASN A 145 14.29 3.03 -16.39
N GLU A 146 15.09 3.89 -15.77
CA GLU A 146 15.34 3.95 -14.33
C GLU A 146 14.05 4.11 -13.51
N SER A 147 12.99 4.70 -14.09
CA SER A 147 11.69 4.84 -13.44
C SER A 147 10.79 3.60 -13.57
N THR A 148 11.05 2.72 -14.56
CA THR A 148 10.25 1.50 -14.80
C THR A 148 10.56 0.41 -13.78
N PHE A 149 11.85 0.17 -13.50
CA PHE A 149 12.30 -0.95 -12.67
C PHE A 149 11.80 -0.91 -11.22
N PRO A 150 11.81 0.24 -10.52
CA PRO A 150 11.29 0.35 -9.16
C PRO A 150 9.82 -0.09 -9.05
N CYS A 151 9.00 0.26 -10.04
CA CYS A 151 7.59 -0.13 -10.10
C CYS A 151 7.42 -1.64 -10.29
N VAL A 152 8.14 -2.23 -11.25
CA VAL A 152 7.98 -3.67 -11.54
C VAL A 152 8.61 -4.56 -10.44
N ILE A 153 9.71 -4.11 -9.83
CA ILE A 153 10.34 -4.78 -8.68
C ILE A 153 9.43 -4.71 -7.46
N CYS A 154 8.76 -3.58 -7.23
CA CYS A 154 7.76 -3.44 -6.17
C CYS A 154 6.58 -4.41 -6.39
N ALA A 155 6.10 -4.57 -7.63
CA ALA A 155 5.09 -5.55 -7.95
C ALA A 155 5.55 -6.99 -7.64
N ALA A 156 6.76 -7.38 -8.05
CA ALA A 156 7.33 -8.68 -7.71
C ALA A 156 7.47 -8.88 -6.19
N ALA A 157 7.82 -7.83 -5.45
CA ALA A 157 7.94 -7.86 -4.01
C ALA A 157 6.58 -8.05 -3.31
N ASN A 158 5.51 -7.49 -3.88
CA ASN A 158 4.16 -7.65 -3.34
C ASN A 158 3.58 -9.05 -3.61
N ILE A 159 4.00 -9.72 -4.69
CA ILE A 159 3.65 -11.11 -5.00
C ILE A 159 4.54 -12.11 -4.23
N ALA A 160 5.64 -11.63 -3.62
CA ALA A 160 6.69 -12.43 -3.01
C ALA A 160 7.32 -13.47 -3.98
N SER A 161 7.32 -13.18 -5.29
CA SER A 161 7.94 -14.05 -6.30
C SER A 161 9.43 -13.74 -6.48
N LEU A 162 10.27 -14.57 -5.85
CA LEU A 162 11.72 -14.44 -5.94
C LEU A 162 12.22 -14.67 -7.38
N GLY A 163 11.60 -15.60 -8.12
CA GLY A 163 11.99 -15.94 -9.50
C GLY A 163 11.74 -14.80 -10.48
N ILE A 164 10.55 -14.21 -10.44
CA ILE A 164 10.18 -13.08 -11.29
C ILE A 164 11.06 -11.87 -10.95
N GLY A 165 11.24 -11.54 -9.66
CA GLY A 165 12.05 -10.38 -9.31
C GLY A 165 13.56 -10.55 -9.58
N LYS A 166 14.11 -11.78 -9.52
CA LYS A 166 15.48 -12.05 -10.02
C LYS A 166 15.59 -11.80 -11.53
N SER A 167 14.54 -12.12 -12.29
CA SER A 167 14.47 -11.81 -13.72
C SER A 167 14.44 -10.30 -13.97
N PHE A 168 13.69 -9.53 -13.17
CA PHE A 168 13.69 -8.07 -13.25
C PHE A 168 15.02 -7.44 -12.83
N HIS A 169 15.69 -7.98 -11.82
CA HIS A 169 17.05 -7.55 -11.46
C HIS A 169 18.02 -7.76 -12.64
N ALA A 170 18.00 -8.93 -13.29
CA ALA A 170 18.80 -9.17 -14.48
C ALA A 170 18.46 -8.20 -15.63
N CYS A 171 17.17 -7.93 -15.85
CA CYS A 171 16.73 -6.92 -16.82
C CYS A 171 17.25 -5.51 -16.46
N ALA A 172 17.22 -5.11 -15.19
CA ALA A 172 17.73 -3.81 -14.75
C ALA A 172 19.21 -3.66 -15.09
N ILE A 173 20.02 -4.69 -14.81
CA ILE A 173 21.43 -4.71 -15.19
C ILE A 173 21.59 -4.64 -16.72
N LYS A 174 20.81 -5.41 -17.46
CA LYS A 174 20.88 -5.45 -18.94
C LYS A 174 20.56 -4.10 -19.59
N PHE A 175 19.49 -3.43 -19.16
CA PHE A 175 18.99 -2.22 -19.81
C PHE A 175 19.63 -0.94 -19.28
N LEU A 176 19.96 -0.88 -17.98
CA LEU A 176 20.55 0.31 -17.36
C LEU A 176 22.08 0.26 -17.30
N GLY A 177 22.67 -0.93 -17.42
CA GLY A 177 24.11 -1.17 -17.24
C GLY A 177 24.56 -1.09 -15.78
N LYS A 178 24.29 0.05 -15.12
CA LYS A 178 24.55 0.26 -13.70
C LYS A 178 23.25 0.54 -12.96
N VAL A 179 23.01 -0.24 -11.90
CA VAL A 179 21.89 -0.01 -10.98
C VAL A 179 22.20 1.24 -10.15
N ASP A 180 21.31 2.23 -10.24
CA ASP A 180 21.40 3.44 -9.45
C ASP A 180 20.86 3.22 -8.02
N GLN A 181 20.92 4.26 -7.19
CA GLN A 181 20.46 4.18 -5.81
C GLN A 181 18.95 3.91 -5.70
N PHE A 182 18.15 4.42 -6.65
CA PHE A 182 16.70 4.28 -6.59
C PHE A 182 16.26 2.86 -6.91
N VAL A 183 16.77 2.27 -8.00
CA VAL A 183 16.54 0.86 -8.34
C VAL A 183 17.15 -0.06 -7.29
N GLY A 184 18.34 0.28 -6.77
CA GLY A 184 18.99 -0.50 -5.71
C GLY A 184 18.16 -0.56 -4.42
N ASN A 185 17.56 0.56 -3.99
CA ASN A 185 16.64 0.60 -2.85
C ASN A 185 15.40 -0.28 -3.06
N SER A 186 14.84 -0.30 -4.28
CA SER A 186 13.74 -1.22 -4.62
C SER A 186 14.16 -2.68 -4.56
N LEU A 187 15.36 -3.02 -5.02
CA LEU A 187 15.90 -4.39 -4.96
C LEU A 187 16.14 -4.86 -3.52
N ILE A 188 16.68 -3.99 -2.66
CA ILE A 188 16.86 -4.29 -1.22
C ILE A 188 15.53 -4.66 -0.58
N SER A 189 14.50 -3.83 -0.79
CA SER A 189 13.14 -4.05 -0.29
C SER A 189 12.51 -5.33 -0.87
N PHE A 190 12.72 -5.59 -2.16
CA PHE A 190 12.24 -6.79 -2.83
C PHE A 190 12.82 -8.08 -2.22
N TYR A 191 14.15 -8.16 -2.11
CA TYR A 191 14.80 -9.34 -1.56
C TYR A 191 14.40 -9.59 -0.11
N ALA A 192 14.28 -8.52 0.69
CA ALA A 192 13.82 -8.61 2.07
C ALA A 192 12.38 -9.12 2.17
N LYS A 193 11.46 -8.60 1.34
CA LYS A 193 10.05 -9.06 1.29
C LYS A 193 9.90 -10.51 0.82
N CYS A 194 10.84 -11.01 0.01
CA CYS A 194 10.87 -12.40 -0.43
C CYS A 194 11.61 -13.32 0.56
N GLY A 195 11.99 -12.83 1.75
CA GLY A 195 12.72 -13.60 2.76
C GLY A 195 14.21 -13.84 2.47
N SER A 196 14.73 -13.30 1.37
CA SER A 196 16.15 -13.45 1.01
C SER A 196 16.98 -12.30 1.60
N MET A 197 17.17 -12.34 2.92
CA MET A 197 17.91 -11.27 3.61
C MET A 197 19.39 -11.19 3.24
N GLU A 198 20.00 -12.31 2.85
CA GLU A 198 21.40 -12.33 2.36
C GLU A 198 21.54 -11.54 1.05
N ASP A 199 20.67 -11.79 0.06
CA ASP A 199 20.66 -11.05 -1.21
C ASP A 199 20.32 -9.56 -0.96
N SER A 200 19.43 -9.26 0.00
CA SER A 200 19.08 -7.90 0.40
C SER A 200 20.29 -7.15 0.97
N LEU A 201 21.02 -7.77 1.90
CA LEU A 201 22.23 -7.21 2.50
C LEU A 201 23.34 -7.04 1.46
N LEU A 202 23.52 -8.01 0.56
CA LEU A 202 24.49 -7.91 -0.53
C LEU A 202 24.19 -6.71 -1.44
N MET A 203 22.92 -6.45 -1.75
CA MET A 203 22.51 -5.28 -2.51
C MET A 203 22.78 -3.98 -1.75
N PHE A 204 22.48 -3.94 -0.45
CA PHE A 204 22.78 -2.80 0.42
C PHE A 204 24.28 -2.50 0.49
N ASP A 205 25.12 -3.52 0.54
CA ASP A 205 26.57 -3.38 0.59
C ASP A 205 27.18 -2.96 -0.74
N LYS A 206 26.56 -3.35 -1.86
CA LYS A 206 26.97 -2.94 -3.22
C LYS A 206 26.59 -1.49 -3.57
N LEU A 207 25.70 -0.84 -2.81
CA LEU A 207 25.34 0.55 -3.08
C LEU A 207 26.55 1.48 -2.86
N PHE A 208 26.91 2.24 -3.89
CA PHE A 208 27.98 3.24 -3.81
C PHE A 208 27.70 4.33 -2.78
N LYS A 209 26.43 4.75 -2.68
CA LYS A 209 25.95 5.71 -1.70
C LYS A 209 24.64 5.20 -1.12
N ARG A 210 24.57 5.16 0.21
CA ARG A 210 23.36 4.80 0.96
C ARG A 210 22.65 6.08 1.38
N ASP A 211 21.33 6.08 1.31
CA ASP A 211 20.50 7.12 1.88
C ASP A 211 19.60 6.56 2.99
N ILE A 212 18.80 7.44 3.57
CA ILE A 212 17.81 7.07 4.58
C ILE A 212 16.87 5.96 4.09
N VAL A 213 16.58 5.90 2.79
CA VAL A 213 15.69 4.90 2.21
C VAL A 213 16.38 3.52 2.17
N SER A 214 17.68 3.46 1.83
CA SER A 214 18.47 2.22 1.89
C SER A 214 18.48 1.61 3.29
N TRP A 215 18.72 2.45 4.32
CA TRP A 215 18.73 2.02 5.72
C TRP A 215 17.36 1.56 6.19
N ASN A 216 16.31 2.32 5.86
CA ASN A 216 14.94 1.96 6.21
C ASN A 216 14.51 0.65 5.55
N ALA A 217 14.90 0.39 4.30
CA ALA A 217 14.60 -0.86 3.62
C ALA A 217 15.22 -2.06 4.36
N MET A 218 16.47 -1.95 4.83
CA MET A 218 17.11 -3.01 5.61
C MET A 218 16.49 -3.18 7.00
N ILE A 219 16.27 -2.09 7.75
CA ILE A 219 15.70 -2.15 9.11
C ILE A 219 14.30 -2.77 9.07
N CYS A 220 13.44 -2.31 8.15
CA CYS A 220 12.12 -2.89 7.96
C CYS A 220 12.20 -4.34 7.45
N GLY A 221 13.18 -4.66 6.59
CA GLY A 221 13.40 -6.01 6.10
C GLY A 221 13.70 -7.01 7.21
N TYR A 222 14.66 -6.70 8.08
CA TYR A 222 14.98 -7.51 9.26
C TYR A 222 13.78 -7.59 10.22
N ALA A 223 13.08 -6.47 10.46
CA ALA A 223 11.88 -6.46 11.29
C ALA A 223 10.79 -7.42 10.79
N GLN A 224 10.53 -7.43 9.48
CA GLN A 224 9.51 -8.28 8.84
C GLN A 224 9.89 -9.76 8.83
N ASN A 225 11.19 -10.07 8.79
CA ASN A 225 11.71 -11.43 8.80
C ASN A 225 11.97 -11.96 10.22
N GLY A 226 11.40 -11.33 11.26
CA GLY A 226 11.49 -11.78 12.66
C GLY A 226 12.88 -11.62 13.30
N THR A 227 13.80 -10.94 12.63
CA THR A 227 15.20 -10.75 13.06
C THR A 227 15.35 -9.35 13.67
N GLY A 228 14.59 -9.11 14.74
CA GLY A 228 14.48 -7.78 15.34
C GLY A 228 15.77 -7.26 15.98
N VAL A 229 16.64 -8.16 16.46
CA VAL A 229 17.95 -7.79 17.05
C VAL A 229 18.89 -7.21 15.99
N GLU A 230 18.90 -7.81 14.80
CA GLU A 230 19.65 -7.34 13.64
C GLU A 230 19.14 -5.98 13.16
N ALA A 231 17.82 -5.78 13.15
CA ALA A 231 17.22 -4.49 12.83
C ALA A 231 17.67 -3.38 13.80
N ILE A 232 17.72 -3.67 15.11
CA ILE A 232 18.23 -2.76 16.14
C ILE A 232 19.73 -2.48 15.95
N SER A 233 20.52 -3.51 15.62
CA SER A 233 21.95 -3.37 15.32
C SER A 233 22.18 -2.42 14.13
N LEU A 234 21.42 -2.60 13.06
CA LEU A 234 21.47 -1.71 11.90
C LEU A 234 21.05 -0.28 12.21
N PHE A 235 20.02 -0.09 13.03
CA PHE A 235 19.62 1.24 13.48
C PHE A 235 20.74 1.95 14.25
N LYS A 236 21.44 1.24 15.14
CA LYS A 236 22.60 1.78 15.85
C LYS A 236 23.73 2.13 14.88
N ARG A 237 24.01 1.26 13.91
CA ARG A 237 25.04 1.48 12.87
C ARG A 237 24.71 2.71 12.02
N MET A 238 23.47 2.85 11.57
CA MET A 238 22.96 4.01 10.84
C MET A 238 23.26 5.33 11.58
N GLY A 239 23.01 5.37 12.89
CA GLY A 239 23.31 6.54 13.72
C GLY A 239 24.82 6.84 13.82
N SER A 240 25.65 5.79 13.97
CA SER A 240 27.11 5.94 14.01
C SER A 240 27.72 6.45 12.70
N GLU A 241 27.07 6.17 11.57
CA GLU A 241 27.44 6.69 10.25
C GLU A 241 26.87 8.09 9.97
N GLY A 242 26.22 8.73 10.97
CA GLY A 242 25.75 10.11 10.90
C GLY A 242 24.38 10.30 10.25
N TYR A 243 23.64 9.23 9.97
CA TYR A 243 22.30 9.32 9.40
C TYR A 243 21.25 9.54 10.50
N LYS A 244 20.40 10.55 10.32
CA LYS A 244 19.30 10.85 11.25
C LYS A 244 18.07 10.00 10.93
N PRO A 245 17.44 9.37 11.95
CA PRO A 245 16.21 8.61 11.74
C PRO A 245 15.06 9.52 11.29
N ASN A 246 14.18 8.98 10.45
CA ASN A 246 12.92 9.59 10.09
C ASN A 246 11.74 8.75 10.63
N TYR A 247 10.51 9.19 10.35
CA TYR A 247 9.31 8.47 10.81
C TYR A 247 9.24 7.02 10.30
N VAL A 248 9.79 6.71 9.12
CA VAL A 248 9.82 5.32 8.61
C VAL A 248 10.86 4.49 9.38
N THR A 249 12.00 5.08 9.73
CA THR A 249 13.04 4.41 10.54
C THR A 249 12.49 3.99 11.90
N LEU A 250 11.79 4.91 12.58
CA LEU A 250 11.20 4.66 13.89
C LEU A 250 10.10 3.60 13.82
N LEU A 251 9.23 3.67 12.80
CA LEU A 251 8.21 2.65 12.60
C LEU A 251 8.81 1.25 12.39
N GLY A 252 9.84 1.13 11.55
CA GLY A 252 10.56 -0.13 11.34
C GLY A 252 11.22 -0.68 12.60
N LEU A 253 11.79 0.20 13.43
CA LEU A 253 12.38 -0.16 14.72
C LEU A 253 11.33 -0.67 15.72
N LEU A 254 10.17 0.00 15.80
CA LEU A 254 9.08 -0.45 16.66
C LEU A 254 8.49 -1.79 16.19
N TRP A 255 8.41 -2.01 14.87
CA TRP A 255 8.04 -3.33 14.32
C TRP A 255 9.05 -4.41 14.70
N ALA A 256 10.36 -4.12 14.63
CA ALA A 256 11.39 -5.05 15.05
C ALA A 256 11.23 -5.44 16.53
N CYS A 257 11.01 -4.46 17.40
CA CYS A 257 10.74 -4.71 18.83
C CYS A 257 9.47 -5.53 19.03
N ASN A 258 8.42 -5.27 18.25
CA ASN A 258 7.16 -6.00 18.31
C ASN A 258 7.31 -7.48 17.93
N HIS A 259 8.00 -7.75 16.83
CA HIS A 259 8.22 -9.12 16.35
C HIS A 259 9.21 -9.92 17.21
N ALA A 260 10.16 -9.25 17.86
CA ALA A 260 11.12 -9.87 18.78
C ALA A 260 10.65 -9.87 20.26
N SER A 261 9.44 -9.39 20.56
CA SER A 261 8.90 -9.24 21.92
C SER A 261 9.79 -8.41 22.88
N LEU A 262 10.54 -7.44 22.33
CA LEU A 262 11.45 -6.55 23.04
C LEU A 262 10.69 -5.30 23.54
N VAL A 263 9.86 -5.49 24.56
CA VAL A 263 8.94 -4.45 25.07
C VAL A 263 9.70 -3.25 25.61
N ASP A 264 10.71 -3.49 26.44
CA ASP A 264 11.44 -2.43 27.13
C ASP A 264 12.27 -1.58 26.16
N GLU A 265 12.88 -2.22 25.15
CA GLU A 265 13.57 -1.53 24.07
C GLU A 265 12.59 -0.70 23.22
N GLY A 266 11.43 -1.26 22.86
CA GLY A 266 10.39 -0.55 22.13
C GLY A 266 9.94 0.72 22.85
N TYR A 267 9.68 0.61 24.16
CA TYR A 267 9.37 1.76 25.02
C TYR A 267 10.50 2.78 25.10
N SER A 268 11.74 2.32 25.27
CA SER A 268 12.90 3.19 25.35
C SER A 268 13.07 4.03 24.08
N TYR A 269 12.95 3.40 22.91
CA TYR A 269 13.04 4.11 21.63
C TYR A 269 11.88 5.06 21.39
N PHE A 270 10.65 4.64 21.72
CA PHE A 270 9.48 5.51 21.60
C PHE A 270 9.59 6.75 22.49
N ASN A 271 9.94 6.57 23.77
CA ASN A 271 10.10 7.67 24.72
C ASN A 271 11.23 8.62 24.33
N ARG A 272 12.34 8.08 23.80
CA ARG A 272 13.41 8.92 23.25
C ARG A 272 12.93 9.74 22.06
N ALA A 273 12.23 9.12 21.11
CA ALA A 273 11.67 9.83 19.95
C ALA A 273 10.64 10.90 20.37
N TRP A 274 9.84 10.61 21.40
CA TRP A 274 8.90 11.55 21.98
C TRP A 274 9.57 12.79 22.59
N LEU A 275 10.72 12.61 23.26
CA LEU A 275 11.47 13.72 23.86
C LEU A 275 12.28 14.50 22.83
N ASP A 276 13.00 13.80 21.94
CA ASP A 276 13.98 14.42 21.05
C ASP A 276 13.34 15.03 19.79
N SER A 277 12.29 14.38 19.26
CA SER A 277 11.68 14.77 17.97
C SER A 277 10.22 14.29 17.85
N PRO A 278 9.30 14.82 18.68
CA PRO A 278 7.90 14.36 18.71
C PRO A 278 7.17 14.50 17.37
N SER A 279 7.61 15.39 16.47
CA SER A 279 7.05 15.53 15.11
C SER A 279 7.25 14.31 14.21
N LEU A 280 8.16 13.39 14.56
CA LEU A 280 8.35 12.14 13.83
C LEU A 280 7.27 11.09 14.17
N LEU A 281 6.61 11.23 15.33
CA LEU A 281 5.63 10.27 15.80
C LEU A 281 4.25 10.53 15.18
N LYS A 282 3.91 9.68 14.23
CA LYS A 282 2.59 9.61 13.59
C LYS A 282 1.72 8.52 14.22
N SER A 283 0.43 8.51 13.89
CA SER A 283 -0.57 7.54 14.34
C SER A 283 -0.06 6.09 14.31
N GLU A 284 0.66 5.70 13.26
CA GLU A 284 1.16 4.33 13.10
C GLU A 284 2.13 3.91 14.21
N HIS A 285 2.89 4.84 14.79
CA HIS A 285 3.82 4.56 15.89
C HIS A 285 3.08 4.24 17.18
N TYR A 286 2.04 5.02 17.50
CA TYR A 286 1.18 4.75 18.66
C TYR A 286 0.48 3.41 18.51
N ALA A 287 -0.02 3.08 17.30
CA ALA A 287 -0.63 1.79 17.03
C ALA A 287 0.36 0.64 17.25
N CYS A 288 1.63 0.84 16.88
CA CYS A 288 2.69 -0.15 17.13
C CYS A 288 3.00 -0.34 18.62
N MET A 289 2.99 0.73 19.42
CA MET A 289 3.18 0.66 20.87
C MET A 289 2.03 -0.07 21.56
N VAL A 290 0.78 0.26 21.22
CA VAL A 290 -0.40 -0.45 21.74
C VAL A 290 -0.33 -1.94 21.37
N ASN A 291 0.07 -2.26 20.14
CA ASN A 291 0.25 -3.65 19.73
C ASN A 291 1.38 -4.36 20.49
N LEU A 292 2.51 -3.71 20.72
CA LEU A 292 3.65 -4.26 21.47
C LEU A 292 3.25 -4.65 22.90
N LEU A 293 2.50 -3.77 23.57
CA LEU A 293 1.94 -3.99 24.90
C LEU A 293 0.92 -5.12 24.93
N ALA A 294 -0.04 -5.06 24.02
CA ALA A 294 -1.11 -6.04 23.88
C ALA A 294 -0.56 -7.46 23.67
N ARG A 295 0.42 -7.62 22.78
CA ARG A 295 1.08 -8.90 22.51
C ARG A 295 1.82 -9.48 23.70
N SER A 296 2.28 -8.62 24.59
CA SER A 296 3.06 -9.02 25.76
C SER A 296 2.17 -9.29 26.99
N GLY A 297 0.85 -9.31 26.80
CA GLY A 297 -0.14 -9.51 27.86
C GLY A 297 -0.33 -8.30 28.79
N ARG A 298 0.31 -7.17 28.50
CA ARG A 298 0.29 -5.94 29.33
C ARG A 298 -0.91 -5.07 28.97
N PHE A 299 -2.12 -5.63 29.10
CA PHE A 299 -3.36 -4.99 28.62
C PHE A 299 -3.70 -3.69 29.36
N ALA A 300 -3.50 -3.64 30.67
CA ALA A 300 -3.75 -2.42 31.46
C ALA A 300 -2.87 -1.27 30.97
N GLU A 301 -1.58 -1.55 30.73
CA GLU A 301 -0.64 -0.55 30.18
C GLU A 301 -1.01 -0.15 28.75
N ALA A 302 -1.55 -1.07 27.93
CA ALA A 302 -2.05 -0.74 26.60
C ALA A 302 -3.26 0.21 26.65
N GLU A 303 -4.19 0.00 27.58
CA GLU A 303 -5.35 0.86 27.80
C GLU A 303 -4.95 2.24 28.36
N ASP A 304 -4.02 2.28 29.33
CA ASP A 304 -3.47 3.53 29.86
C ASP A 304 -2.72 4.31 28.77
N PHE A 305 -1.94 3.61 27.94
CA PHE A 305 -1.24 4.24 26.81
C PHE A 305 -2.23 4.81 25.80
N LEU A 306 -3.32 4.10 25.47
CA LEU A 306 -4.38 4.61 24.60
C LEU A 306 -5.01 5.90 25.10
N GLN A 307 -5.19 6.04 26.42
CA GLN A 307 -5.68 7.28 27.03
C GLN A 307 -4.66 8.43 26.94
N SER A 308 -3.36 8.10 26.89
CA SER A 308 -2.28 9.08 26.74
C SER A 308 -2.06 9.56 25.30
N VAL A 309 -2.66 8.90 24.29
CA VAL A 309 -2.52 9.29 22.89
C VAL A 309 -3.13 10.69 22.68
N PRO A 310 -2.39 11.65 22.09
CA PRO A 310 -2.95 12.97 21.79
C PRO A 310 -4.16 12.85 20.84
N LEU A 311 -5.13 13.79 20.96
CA LEU A 311 -6.43 13.89 20.27
C LEU A 311 -6.65 13.00 19.01
N ASP A 312 -7.82 12.35 18.96
CA ASP A 312 -8.29 11.32 18.00
C ASP A 312 -7.29 10.96 16.89
N PRO A 313 -6.61 9.80 16.99
CA PRO A 313 -5.52 9.42 16.08
C PRO A 313 -6.01 9.07 14.66
N GLY A 314 -7.31 9.19 14.39
CA GLY A 314 -7.93 9.10 13.07
C GLY A 314 -8.22 7.68 12.62
N LEU A 315 -8.90 7.56 11.48
CA LEU A 315 -9.37 6.29 10.91
C LEU A 315 -8.22 5.29 10.70
N GLU A 316 -7.08 5.76 10.18
CA GLU A 316 -5.91 4.92 9.86
C GLU A 316 -5.27 4.29 11.10
N PHE A 317 -5.28 4.99 12.24
CA PHE A 317 -4.81 4.44 13.51
C PHE A 317 -5.64 3.23 13.91
N TRP A 318 -6.96 3.39 13.90
CA TRP A 318 -7.87 2.34 14.34
C TRP A 318 -7.86 1.16 13.37
N LYS A 319 -7.77 1.41 12.05
CA LYS A 319 -7.57 0.36 11.02
C LYS A 319 -6.27 -0.41 11.25
N ALA A 320 -5.16 0.29 11.50
CA ALA A 320 -3.88 -0.34 11.81
C ALA A 320 -3.93 -1.16 13.10
N LEU A 321 -4.53 -0.62 14.18
CA LEU A 321 -4.69 -1.33 15.44
C LEU A 321 -5.55 -2.58 15.30
N LEU A 322 -6.67 -2.46 14.57
CA LEU A 322 -7.60 -3.55 14.33
C LEU A 322 -6.93 -4.71 13.56
N ALA A 323 -6.23 -4.40 12.46
CA ALA A 323 -5.48 -5.39 11.67
C ALA A 323 -4.44 -6.14 12.51
N ARG A 324 -3.80 -5.47 13.48
CA ARG A 324 -2.81 -6.10 14.37
C ARG A 324 -3.47 -6.96 15.46
N CYS A 325 -4.64 -6.57 15.95
CA CYS A 325 -5.41 -7.37 16.92
C CYS A 325 -5.90 -8.70 16.33
N GLN A 326 -6.15 -8.77 15.00
CA GLN A 326 -6.54 -10.01 14.31
C GLN A 326 -5.48 -11.12 14.43
N ILE A 327 -4.19 -10.77 14.38
CA ILE A 327 -3.09 -11.75 14.36
C ILE A 327 -2.84 -12.33 15.76
N HIS A 328 -3.17 -11.57 16.80
CA HIS A 328 -2.82 -11.91 18.20
C HIS A 328 -4.04 -12.17 19.08
N SER A 329 -5.21 -12.38 18.48
CA SER A 329 -6.46 -12.76 19.14
C SER A 329 -6.85 -11.84 20.31
N ASN A 330 -6.54 -10.54 20.23
CA ASN A 330 -6.93 -9.58 21.26
C ASN A 330 -8.35 -9.04 21.01
N LEU A 331 -9.33 -9.78 21.51
CA LEU A 331 -10.74 -9.54 21.22
C LEU A 331 -11.27 -8.21 21.74
N LYS A 332 -10.85 -7.77 22.94
CA LYS A 332 -11.34 -6.52 23.55
C LYS A 332 -10.84 -5.27 22.83
N LEU A 333 -9.54 -5.22 22.54
CA LEU A 333 -8.94 -4.11 21.80
C LEU A 333 -9.38 -4.10 20.34
N GLY A 334 -9.55 -5.27 19.73
CA GLY A 334 -10.14 -5.40 18.38
C GLY A 334 -11.57 -4.87 18.32
N GLU A 335 -12.43 -5.22 19.27
CA GLU A 335 -13.81 -4.74 19.34
C GLU A 335 -13.86 -3.20 19.50
N LEU A 336 -13.01 -2.63 20.37
CA LEU A 336 -12.89 -1.18 20.53
C LEU A 336 -12.47 -0.50 19.22
N ALA A 337 -11.44 -1.02 18.56
CA ALA A 337 -10.93 -0.46 17.31
C ALA A 337 -11.98 -0.52 16.18
N ALA A 338 -12.69 -1.64 16.03
CA ALA A 338 -13.74 -1.79 15.04
C ALA A 338 -14.89 -0.80 15.27
N ARG A 339 -15.36 -0.62 16.51
CA ARG A 339 -16.40 0.37 16.82
C ARG A 339 -15.97 1.81 16.52
N LYS A 340 -14.71 2.14 16.79
CA LYS A 340 -14.15 3.46 16.46
C LYS A 340 -14.06 3.70 14.96
N ILE A 341 -13.69 2.68 14.18
CA ILE A 341 -13.69 2.76 12.72
C ILE A 341 -15.12 2.97 12.22
N LEU A 342 -16.10 2.19 12.66
CA LEU A 342 -17.49 2.33 12.21
C LEU A 342 -18.11 3.69 12.53
N ALA A 343 -17.66 4.33 13.61
CA ALA A 343 -18.06 5.70 13.94
C ALA A 343 -17.45 6.76 13.00
N LEU A 344 -16.27 6.48 12.42
CA LEU A 344 -15.55 7.37 11.51
C LEU A 344 -15.85 7.09 10.02
N ASP A 345 -16.08 5.83 9.68
CA ASP A 345 -16.33 5.30 8.34
C ASP A 345 -17.40 4.20 8.40
N PRO A 346 -18.70 4.57 8.32
CA PRO A 346 -19.81 3.64 8.45
C PRO A 346 -19.93 2.61 7.31
N ASP A 347 -19.18 2.77 6.23
CA ASP A 347 -19.24 1.91 5.04
C ASP A 347 -18.01 0.99 4.91
N ASP A 348 -17.12 0.97 5.91
CA ASP A 348 -15.92 0.15 5.90
C ASP A 348 -16.23 -1.35 6.07
N VAL A 349 -16.28 -2.08 4.93
CA VAL A 349 -16.55 -3.52 4.89
C VAL A 349 -15.56 -4.32 5.75
N SER A 350 -14.28 -3.91 5.80
CA SER A 350 -13.25 -4.64 6.54
C SER A 350 -13.52 -4.66 8.03
N SER A 351 -13.96 -3.54 8.62
CA SER A 351 -14.25 -3.41 10.04
C SER A 351 -15.48 -4.21 10.46
N TYR A 352 -16.49 -4.30 9.60
CA TYR A 352 -17.65 -5.18 9.83
C TYR A 352 -17.23 -6.66 9.83
N VAL A 353 -16.43 -7.10 8.85
CA VAL A 353 -15.92 -8.48 8.81
C VAL A 353 -15.14 -8.79 10.08
N MET A 354 -14.26 -7.89 10.50
CA MET A 354 -13.43 -8.07 11.69
C MET A 354 -14.23 -8.07 13.00
N LEU A 355 -15.24 -7.21 13.12
CA LEU A 355 -16.16 -7.22 14.26
C LEU A 355 -16.93 -8.54 14.31
N SER A 356 -17.38 -9.04 13.15
CA SER A 356 -18.04 -10.34 13.03
C SER A 356 -17.12 -11.49 13.46
N ASP A 357 -15.87 -11.50 12.98
CA ASP A 357 -14.88 -12.52 13.32
C ASP A 357 -14.51 -12.46 14.82
N ALA A 358 -14.38 -11.26 15.40
CA ALA A 358 -14.13 -11.08 16.83
C ALA A 358 -15.29 -11.58 17.71
N HIS A 359 -16.54 -11.31 17.32
CA HIS A 359 -17.70 -11.86 18.01
C HIS A 359 -17.79 -13.39 17.86
N SER A 360 -17.41 -13.92 16.70
CA SER A 360 -17.34 -15.37 16.45
C SER A 360 -16.31 -16.03 17.38
N ALA A 361 -15.10 -15.47 17.47
CA ALA A 361 -14.06 -15.94 18.37
C ALA A 361 -14.44 -15.81 19.86
N ALA A 362 -15.23 -14.80 20.22
CA ALA A 362 -15.77 -14.64 21.56
C ALA A 362 -17.00 -15.54 21.86
N GLY A 363 -17.47 -16.34 20.90
CA GLY A 363 -18.68 -17.17 21.02
C GLY A 363 -19.99 -16.39 21.08
N LYS A 364 -19.99 -15.09 20.75
CA LYS A 364 -21.14 -14.19 20.82
C LYS A 364 -21.95 -14.23 19.50
N TRP A 365 -22.59 -15.37 19.21
CA TRP A 365 -23.29 -15.61 17.94
C TRP A 365 -24.47 -14.66 17.67
N SER A 366 -25.08 -14.08 18.70
CA SER A 366 -26.11 -13.03 18.56
C SER A 366 -25.54 -11.78 17.88
N ASP A 367 -24.35 -11.35 18.32
CA ASP A 367 -23.69 -10.15 17.81
C ASP A 367 -23.17 -10.39 16.40
N VAL A 368 -22.66 -11.60 16.12
CA VAL A 368 -22.30 -12.05 14.76
C VAL A 368 -23.49 -11.93 13.81
N ALA A 369 -24.68 -12.39 14.23
CA ALA A 369 -25.89 -12.34 13.40
C ALA A 369 -26.32 -10.90 13.13
N THR A 370 -26.26 -10.02 14.13
CA THR A 370 -26.57 -8.59 13.98
C THR A 370 -25.63 -7.93 12.96
N VAL A 371 -24.33 -8.09 13.14
CA VAL A 371 -23.30 -7.52 12.24
C VAL A 371 -23.47 -8.04 10.81
N ARG A 372 -23.70 -9.35 10.63
CA ARG A 372 -23.90 -9.94 9.28
C ARG A 372 -25.21 -9.49 8.62
N THR A 373 -26.24 -9.18 9.40
CA THR A 373 -27.51 -8.67 8.88
C THR A 373 -27.32 -7.24 8.39
N GLU A 374 -26.66 -6.39 9.17
CA GLU A 374 -26.34 -5.01 8.79
C GLU A 374 -25.48 -4.95 7.52
N MET A 375 -24.48 -5.84 7.39
CA MET A 375 -23.68 -5.96 6.15
C MET A 375 -24.53 -6.30 4.92
N LYS A 376 -25.53 -7.19 5.07
CA LYS A 376 -26.44 -7.56 3.98
C LYS A 376 -27.38 -6.43 3.60
N GLU A 377 -27.93 -5.72 4.58
CA GLU A 377 -28.82 -4.57 4.37
C GLU A 377 -28.10 -3.44 3.63
N LYS A 378 -26.81 -3.22 3.94
CA LYS A 378 -25.95 -2.25 3.24
C LYS A 378 -25.40 -2.74 1.89
N GLY A 379 -25.73 -3.97 1.46
CA GLY A 379 -25.27 -4.52 0.19
C GLY A 379 -23.75 -4.76 0.10
N MET A 380 -23.08 -4.92 1.23
CA MET A 380 -21.63 -5.08 1.30
C MET A 380 -21.18 -6.44 0.76
N LYS A 381 -20.14 -6.46 -0.09
CA LYS A 381 -19.53 -7.69 -0.61
C LYS A 381 -18.22 -7.98 0.12
N ARG A 382 -18.12 -9.14 0.76
CA ARG A 382 -16.88 -9.63 1.36
C ARG A 382 -15.89 -10.01 0.25
N ILE A 383 -14.66 -9.51 0.33
CA ILE A 383 -13.55 -9.99 -0.49
C ILE A 383 -12.94 -11.18 0.26
N PRO A 384 -12.96 -12.41 -0.30
CA PRO A 384 -12.33 -13.56 0.35
C PRO A 384 -10.81 -13.35 0.43
N GLY A 385 -10.21 -13.72 1.56
CA GLY A 385 -8.75 -13.69 1.70
C GLY A 385 -8.12 -14.64 0.69
N SER A 386 -7.08 -14.19 -0.01
CA SER A 386 -6.32 -14.99 -0.97
C SER A 386 -4.87 -15.17 -0.49
N SER A 387 -4.31 -16.34 -0.73
CA SER A 387 -2.88 -16.61 -0.70
C SER A 387 -2.48 -17.29 -2.01
N TRP A 388 -1.22 -17.29 -2.38
CA TRP A 388 -0.76 -17.96 -3.59
C TRP A 388 0.65 -18.49 -3.41
N ILE A 389 1.00 -19.55 -4.14
CA ILE A 389 2.36 -20.09 -4.18
C ILE A 389 2.79 -20.24 -5.64
N GLU A 390 4.08 -20.04 -5.92
CA GLU A 390 4.64 -20.29 -7.24
C GLU A 390 5.41 -21.62 -7.24
N VAL A 391 4.98 -22.57 -8.07
CA VAL A 391 5.65 -23.86 -8.24
C VAL A 391 6.04 -24.01 -9.70
N ARG A 392 7.35 -24.05 -9.97
CA ARG A 392 7.91 -24.22 -11.32
C ARG A 392 7.44 -23.17 -12.33
N GLY A 393 7.19 -21.94 -11.88
CA GLY A 393 6.75 -20.83 -12.74
C GLY A 393 5.24 -20.73 -12.94
N GLU A 394 4.45 -21.62 -12.32
CA GLU A 394 2.99 -21.51 -12.27
C GLU A 394 2.54 -21.00 -10.89
N VAL A 395 1.67 -19.98 -10.89
CA VAL A 395 1.09 -19.41 -9.68
C VAL A 395 -0.20 -20.18 -9.35
N HIS A 396 -0.26 -20.71 -8.12
CA HIS A 396 -1.37 -21.46 -7.57
C HIS A 396 -2.08 -20.62 -6.51
N PRO A 397 -3.22 -19.99 -6.83
CA PRO A 397 -4.00 -19.22 -5.85
C PRO A 397 -4.84 -20.15 -4.95
N PHE A 398 -4.94 -19.78 -3.69
CA PHE A 398 -5.77 -20.39 -2.66
C PHE A 398 -6.66 -19.31 -2.04
N LEU A 399 -7.96 -19.42 -2.25
CA LEU A 399 -8.96 -18.52 -1.67
C LEU A 399 -9.53 -19.12 -0.39
N THR A 400 -9.85 -18.27 0.58
CA THR A 400 -10.43 -18.70 1.86
C THR A 400 -11.76 -19.42 1.60
N GLY A 401 -11.81 -20.72 1.92
CA GLY A 401 -12.99 -21.57 1.72
C GLY A 401 -13.14 -22.14 0.29
N ASP A 402 -12.16 -21.94 -0.58
CA ASP A 402 -12.16 -22.50 -1.94
C ASP A 402 -11.67 -23.95 -1.96
N GLN A 403 -12.33 -24.77 -2.77
CA GLN A 403 -12.02 -26.17 -3.01
C GLN A 403 -11.63 -26.41 -4.48
N ASN A 404 -11.52 -25.38 -5.32
CA ASN A 404 -11.35 -25.55 -6.76
C ASN A 404 -9.91 -25.81 -7.22
N HIS A 405 -8.98 -26.13 -6.31
CA HIS A 405 -7.60 -26.42 -6.71
C HIS A 405 -7.50 -27.78 -7.39
N ASN A 406 -6.85 -27.85 -8.57
CA ASN A 406 -6.73 -29.07 -9.37
C ASN A 406 -6.03 -30.26 -8.64
N LYS A 407 -5.26 -29.97 -7.59
CA LYS A 407 -4.61 -30.95 -6.70
C LYS A 407 -5.15 -30.93 -5.26
N GLN A 408 -6.39 -30.52 -5.07
CA GLN A 408 -6.99 -30.38 -3.73
C GLN A 408 -6.80 -31.64 -2.89
N ASP A 409 -7.14 -32.82 -3.41
CA ASP A 409 -7.10 -34.07 -2.64
C ASP A 409 -5.69 -34.39 -2.13
N GLU A 410 -4.65 -34.22 -2.96
CA GLU A 410 -3.26 -34.41 -2.57
C GLU A 410 -2.82 -33.42 -1.51
N ILE A 411 -3.18 -32.14 -1.68
CA ILE A 411 -2.83 -31.06 -0.74
C ILE A 411 -3.46 -31.31 0.62
N TYR A 412 -4.76 -31.60 0.67
CA TYR A 412 -5.46 -31.87 1.93
C TYR A 412 -5.03 -33.20 2.57
N PHE A 413 -4.67 -34.22 1.78
CA PHE A 413 -4.08 -35.45 2.31
C PHE A 413 -2.74 -35.18 3.00
N ILE A 414 -1.85 -34.42 2.36
CA ILE A 414 -0.54 -34.07 2.92
C ILE A 414 -0.70 -33.16 4.15
N LEU A 415 -1.59 -32.16 4.10
CA LEU A 415 -1.91 -31.31 5.25
C LEU A 415 -2.38 -32.15 6.43
N LYS A 416 -3.31 -33.09 6.20
CA LYS A 416 -3.80 -33.99 7.25
C LYS A 416 -2.68 -34.84 7.84
N PHE A 417 -1.78 -35.37 7.00
CA PHE A 417 -0.62 -36.12 7.46
C PHE A 417 0.32 -35.27 8.33
N PHE A 418 0.64 -34.04 7.91
CA PHE A 418 1.43 -33.11 8.73
C PHE A 418 0.75 -32.76 10.04
N PHE A 419 -0.57 -32.54 10.04
CA PHE A 419 -1.32 -32.25 11.25
C PHE A 419 -1.36 -33.43 12.22
N GLU A 420 -1.56 -34.66 11.74
CA GLU A 420 -1.50 -35.86 12.58
C GLU A 420 -0.12 -35.99 13.23
N HIS A 421 0.95 -35.73 12.49
CA HIS A 421 2.32 -35.76 12.99
C HIS A 421 2.65 -34.61 13.97
N LEU A 422 2.09 -33.42 13.74
CA LEU A 422 2.18 -32.28 14.67
C LEU A 422 1.35 -32.49 15.93
N ARG A 423 0.31 -33.34 15.90
CA ARG A 423 -0.50 -33.66 17.07
C ARG A 423 0.15 -34.74 17.95
N GLU A 424 1.00 -35.57 17.38
CA GLU A 424 1.80 -36.57 18.09
C GLU A 424 3.04 -35.97 18.77
N ASN A 425 3.55 -34.83 18.27
CA ASN A 425 4.60 -34.05 18.91
C ASN A 425 3.95 -32.87 19.66
N GLU A 426 3.67 -33.01 20.95
CA GLU A 426 3.01 -31.98 21.76
C GLU A 426 3.69 -30.59 21.67
N ASP A 427 3.17 -29.72 20.80
CA ASP A 427 3.28 -28.27 20.88
C ASP A 427 1.85 -27.68 20.85
N SER A 428 1.35 -27.32 22.04
CA SER A 428 -0.07 -26.98 22.27
C SER A 428 -0.57 -25.71 21.58
N ASP A 429 0.31 -24.92 20.96
CA ASP A 429 -0.04 -23.61 20.40
C ASP A 429 -0.64 -23.68 18.98
N LEU A 430 -0.44 -24.78 18.24
CA LEU A 430 -0.95 -24.94 16.87
C LEU A 430 -2.39 -25.49 16.80
N LEU A 431 -2.87 -26.15 17.86
CA LEU A 431 -4.21 -26.76 17.93
C LEU A 431 -5.35 -25.73 17.91
N ASN A 432 -5.09 -24.48 18.28
CA ASN A 432 -6.09 -23.41 18.24
C ASN A 432 -6.39 -22.87 16.84
N ILE A 433 -5.52 -23.14 15.84
CA ILE A 433 -5.70 -22.65 14.48
C ILE A 433 -6.78 -23.46 13.74
N TYR A 434 -6.92 -24.76 14.04
CA TYR A 434 -7.85 -25.65 13.33
C TYR A 434 -9.33 -25.28 13.52
N TRP A 435 -9.74 -24.91 14.74
CA TRP A 435 -11.12 -24.49 15.02
C TRP A 435 -11.52 -23.19 14.31
N TYR A 436 -10.56 -22.41 13.82
CA TYR A 436 -10.82 -21.16 13.12
C TYR A 436 -11.05 -21.35 11.61
N PHE A 437 -10.61 -22.47 11.03
CA PHE A 437 -10.69 -22.73 9.58
C PHE A 437 -11.70 -23.83 9.21
N SER A 438 -12.19 -24.63 10.16
CA SER A 438 -13.10 -25.74 9.89
C SER A 438 -14.59 -25.47 10.20
N SER A 439 -15.01 -24.21 10.35
CA SER A 439 -16.42 -23.84 10.58
C SER A 439 -16.89 -22.67 9.73
#